data_AF-A0A0C2FX50-F1
#
_entry.id   AF-A0A0C2FX50-F1
#
_cell.length_a   1.000
_cell.length_b   1.000
_cell.length_c   1.000
_cell.angle_alpha   90.00
_cell.angle_beta   90.00
_cell.angle_gamma   90.00
#
_symmetry.space_group_name_H-M   'P 1'
#
loop_
_entity.id
_entity.type
_entity.pdbx_description
1 polymer ?
#
loop_
_entity_poly.entity_id
_entity_poly.type
_entity_poly.pdbx_seq_one_letter_code
_entity_poly.pdbx_strand_id
1 'polypeptide(L)'
;MLGWFTLFREHGAPTFYGENRTPVTIDTHIVGLFSIFLVPAVTFLIILPGVRKHRFTSTFSFLFNMCIGATLLGERQCQLSDV
;
A
#
# COMPACT_ATOMS: atom_id res chain seq x y z
N MET A 1 27.44 8.97 32.62
CA MET A 1 28.01 8.55 31.32
C MET A 1 26.89 8.58 30.29
N LEU A 2 26.93 9.50 29.33
CA LEU A 2 25.97 9.58 28.21
C LEU A 2 26.39 8.54 27.17
N GLY A 3 25.52 7.55 26.90
CA GLY A 3 25.80 6.48 25.93
C GLY A 3 25.64 6.94 24.48
N TRP A 4 26.22 6.21 23.51
CA TRP A 4 26.17 6.54 22.08
C TRP A 4 24.75 6.79 21.53
N PHE A 5 23.72 6.19 22.14
CA PHE A 5 22.31 6.42 21.82
C PHE A 5 21.79 7.84 22.15
N THR A 6 22.58 8.66 22.85
CA THR A 6 22.23 10.05 23.21
C THR A 6 22.90 11.09 22.29
N LEU A 7 23.81 10.68 21.41
CA LEU A 7 24.62 11.59 20.57
C LEU A 7 23.77 12.36 19.53
N PHE A 8 22.63 11.81 19.14
CA PHE A 8 21.67 12.45 18.22
C PHE A 8 20.49 13.13 18.93
N ARG A 9 20.52 13.22 20.26
CA ARG A 9 19.41 13.76 21.06
C ARG A 9 19.87 15.03 21.77
N GLU A 10 19.08 16.09 21.66
CA GLU A 10 19.29 17.28 22.47
C GLU A 10 19.01 16.93 23.95
N HIS A 11 20.08 16.88 24.75
CA HIS A 11 20.05 16.77 26.22
C HIS A 11 19.34 15.54 26.84
N GLY A 12 19.18 14.43 26.12
CA GLY A 12 18.57 13.22 26.68
C GLY A 12 17.08 13.38 27.04
N ALA A 13 16.44 14.48 26.63
CA ALA A 13 15.01 14.71 26.75
C ALA A 13 14.22 13.67 25.92
N PRO A 14 12.97 13.34 26.28
CA PRO A 14 12.11 12.50 25.45
C PRO A 14 11.99 13.08 24.03
N THR A 15 11.91 12.22 23.03
CA THR A 15 11.74 12.63 21.62
C THR A 15 10.40 13.35 21.48
N PHE A 16 10.43 14.68 21.48
CA PHE A 16 9.26 15.52 21.31
C PHE A 16 9.14 15.85 19.82
N TYR A 17 8.26 15.14 19.14
CA TYR A 17 7.87 15.50 17.79
C TYR A 17 6.92 16.69 17.89
N GLY A 18 7.24 17.80 17.21
CA GLY A 18 6.37 18.99 17.20
C GLY A 18 5.04 18.74 16.50
N GLU A 19 4.25 19.80 16.32
CA GLU A 19 2.97 19.77 15.60
C GLU A 19 3.10 19.05 14.25
N ASN A 20 2.15 18.15 13.94
CA ASN A 20 2.17 17.39 12.70
C ASN A 20 1.98 18.34 11.50
N ARG A 21 3.03 18.50 10.68
CA ARG A 21 3.04 19.41 9.52
C ARG A 21 2.43 18.80 8.25
N THR A 22 2.20 17.49 8.23
CA THR A 22 1.69 16.76 7.06
C THR A 22 0.61 15.79 7.50
N PRO A 23 -0.61 16.28 7.82
CA PRO A 23 -1.74 15.40 8.09
C PRO A 23 -2.01 14.53 6.85
N VAL A 24 -2.44 13.30 7.06
CA VAL A 24 -2.81 12.40 5.98
C VAL A 24 -4.06 12.98 5.30
N THR A 25 -3.88 13.55 4.11
CA THR A 25 -4.94 14.24 3.35
C THR A 25 -5.82 13.29 2.54
N ILE A 26 -5.37 12.04 2.36
CA ILE A 26 -6.04 11.02 1.54
C ILE A 26 -6.54 9.92 2.45
N ASP A 27 -7.75 9.43 2.22
CA ASP A 27 -8.33 8.33 2.98
C ASP A 27 -7.40 7.10 3.00
N THR A 28 -6.96 6.73 4.20
CA THR A 28 -6.06 5.59 4.45
C THR A 28 -6.65 4.28 3.98
N HIS A 29 -7.98 4.14 4.02
CA HIS A 29 -8.68 2.94 3.58
C HIS A 29 -8.61 2.78 2.06
N ILE A 30 -8.76 3.87 1.32
CA ILE A 30 -8.63 3.90 -0.14
C ILE A 30 -7.18 3.60 -0.56
N VAL A 31 -6.22 4.23 0.11
CA VAL A 31 -4.78 3.99 -0.15
C VAL A 31 -4.40 2.54 0.17
N GLY A 32 -4.91 2.00 1.27
CA GLY A 32 -4.74 0.60 1.66
C GLY A 32 -5.24 -0.35 0.59
N LEU A 33 -6.49 -0.19 0.15
CA LEU A 33 -7.06 -1.00 -0.94
C LEU A 33 -6.21 -0.88 -2.22
N PHE A 34 -5.88 0.34 -2.62
CA PHE A 34 -5.09 0.55 -3.83
C PHE A 34 -3.73 -0.16 -3.75
N SER A 35 -3.08 -0.14 -2.60
CA SER A 35 -1.79 -0.81 -2.41
C SER A 35 -1.87 -2.34 -2.55
N ILE A 36 -2.91 -2.96 -2.00
CA ILE A 36 -3.15 -4.42 -2.08
C ILE A 36 -3.32 -4.88 -3.53
N PHE A 37 -3.90 -4.04 -4.39
CA PHE A 37 -4.04 -4.33 -5.81
C PHE A 37 -2.76 -3.97 -6.60
N LEU A 38 -2.13 -2.84 -6.29
CA LEU A 38 -0.96 -2.37 -7.01
C LEU A 38 0.23 -3.33 -6.91
N VAL A 39 0.50 -3.86 -5.71
CA VAL A 39 1.63 -4.76 -5.46
C VAL A 39 1.61 -6.02 -6.35
N PRO A 40 0.53 -6.83 -6.39
CA PRO A 40 0.46 -7.99 -7.25
C PRO A 40 0.44 -7.61 -8.75
N ALA A 41 -0.15 -6.48 -9.14
CA ALA A 41 -0.10 -6.02 -10.54
C ALA A 41 1.33 -5.71 -10.99
N VAL A 42 2.09 -4.97 -10.19
CA VAL A 42 3.50 -4.67 -10.48
C VAL A 42 4.32 -5.95 -10.50
N THR A 43 4.08 -6.84 -9.54
CA THR A 43 4.75 -8.15 -9.47
C THR A 43 4.51 -8.97 -10.73
N PHE A 44 3.26 -9.02 -11.20
CA PHE A 44 2.89 -9.70 -12.45
C PHE A 44 3.58 -9.07 -13.68
N LEU A 45 3.66 -7.73 -13.73
CA LEU A 45 4.32 -7.00 -14.81
C LEU A 45 5.83 -7.30 -14.88
N ILE A 46 6.48 -7.44 -13.73
CA ILE A 46 7.90 -7.85 -13.64
C ILE A 46 8.12 -9.29 -14.12
N ILE A 47 7.19 -10.20 -13.82
CA ILE A 47 7.26 -11.61 -14.25
C ILE A 47 6.96 -11.74 -15.76
N LEU A 48 6.12 -10.85 -16.31
CA LEU A 48 5.66 -10.85 -17.69
C LEU A 48 6.77 -11.03 -18.76
N PRO A 49 7.93 -10.34 -18.73
CA PRO A 49 9.03 -10.55 -19.69
C PRO A 49 9.63 -11.96 -19.69
N GLY A 50 9.49 -12.72 -18.61
CA GLY A 50 9.96 -14.11 -18.53
C GLY A 50 9.07 -15.13 -19.25
N VAL A 51 7.85 -14.75 -19.64
CA VAL A 51 6.85 -15.68 -20.19
C VAL A 51 6.97 -15.73 -21.73
N ARG A 52 7.56 -16.82 -22.25
CA ARG A 52 7.80 -17.04 -23.68
C ARG A 52 6.57 -17.46 -24.52
N LYS A 53 5.54 -18.06 -23.91
CA LYS A 53 4.33 -18.57 -24.60
C LYS A 53 3.10 -18.35 -23.69
N HIS A 54 1.92 -18.09 -24.25
CA HIS A 54 0.65 -17.81 -23.50
C HIS A 54 0.59 -16.50 -22.70
N ARG A 55 1.40 -15.49 -23.06
CA ARG A 55 1.46 -14.19 -22.37
C ARG A 55 0.10 -13.47 -22.27
N PHE A 56 -0.70 -13.52 -23.34
CA PHE A 56 -2.01 -12.86 -23.39
C PHE A 56 -3.06 -13.55 -22.52
N THR A 57 -3.14 -14.87 -22.54
CA THR A 57 -4.13 -15.63 -21.76
C THR A 57 -3.88 -15.49 -20.25
N SER A 58 -2.62 -15.53 -19.82
CA SER A 58 -2.26 -15.33 -18.41
C SER A 58 -2.54 -13.90 -17.96
N THR A 59 -2.25 -12.90 -18.80
CA THR A 59 -2.55 -11.49 -18.50
C THR A 59 -4.03 -11.25 -18.38
N PHE A 60 -4.83 -11.77 -19.31
CA PHE A 60 -6.28 -11.60 -19.29
C PHE A 60 -6.91 -12.25 -18.07
N SER A 61 -6.51 -13.48 -17.74
CA SER A 61 -7.00 -14.17 -16.54
C SER A 61 -6.59 -13.45 -15.25
N PHE A 62 -5.37 -12.94 -15.16
CA PHE A 62 -4.91 -12.17 -14.01
C PHE A 62 -5.70 -10.87 -13.85
N LEU A 63 -5.86 -10.09 -14.94
CA LEU A 63 -6.62 -8.84 -14.92
C LEU A 63 -8.09 -9.08 -14.56
N PHE A 64 -8.72 -10.13 -15.09
CA PHE A 64 -10.11 -10.46 -14.75
C PHE A 64 -10.30 -10.77 -13.26
N ASN A 65 -9.44 -11.62 -12.69
CA ASN A 65 -9.48 -11.93 -11.27
C ASN A 65 -9.25 -10.68 -10.42
N MET A 66 -8.34 -9.81 -10.85
CA MET A 66 -8.01 -8.59 -10.14
C MET A 66 -9.15 -7.55 -10.19
N CYS A 67 -9.81 -7.39 -11.34
CA CYS A 67 -11.00 -6.55 -11.47
C CYS A 67 -12.14 -7.03 -10.58
N ILE A 68 -12.42 -8.34 -10.57
CA ILE A 68 -13.47 -8.92 -9.71
C ILE A 68 -13.16 -8.69 -8.23
N GLY A 69 -11.90 -8.92 -7.83
CA GLY A 69 -11.46 -8.67 -6.46
C GLY A 69 -11.61 -7.19 -6.05
N ALA A 70 -11.28 -6.26 -6.95
CA ALA A 70 -11.42 -4.82 -6.70
C ALA A 70 -12.87 -4.38 -6.56
N THR A 71 -13.76 -4.86 -7.43
CA THR A 71 -15.21 -4.54 -7.34
C THR A 71 -15.81 -5.09 -6.05
N LEU A 72 -15.51 -6.34 -5.68
CA LEU A 72 -16.00 -6.97 -4.45
C LEU A 72 -15.57 -6.20 -3.19
N LEU A 73 -14.28 -5.89 -3.08
CA LEU A 73 -13.75 -5.16 -1.92
C LEU A 73 -14.23 -3.71 -1.89
N GLY A 74 -14.37 -3.06 -3.05
CA GLY A 74 -14.88 -1.69 -3.16
C GLY A 74 -16.33 -1.55 -2.68
N GLU A 75 -17.20 -2.48 -3.06
CA GLU A 75 -18.60 -2.50 -2.57
C GLU A 75 -18.68 -2.70 -1.06
N ARG A 76 -17.81 -3.55 -0.49
CA ARG A 76 -17.78 -3.80 0.96
C ARG A 76 -17.32 -2.59 1.76
N GLN A 77 -16.40 -1.80 1.20
CA GLN A 77 -15.90 -0.62 1.87
C GLN A 77 -16.92 0.53 1.87
N CYS A 78 -17.69 0.65 0.79
CA CYS A 78 -18.82 1.58 0.70
C CYS A 78 -19.86 1.30 1.80
N GLN A 79 -20.22 0.03 2.01
CA GLN A 79 -21.17 -0.38 3.04
C GLN A 79 -20.68 -0.14 4.49
N LEU A 80 -19.37 -0.14 4.75
CA LEU A 80 -18.82 0.10 6.08
C LEU A 80 -18.80 1.59 6.44
N SER A 81 -18.68 2.48 5.44
CA SER A 81 -18.73 3.93 5.66
C SER A 81 -20.15 4.48 5.90
N ASP A 82 -21.18 3.71 5.55
CA ASP A 82 -22.59 4.10 5.69
C ASP A 82 -23.22 3.71 7.05
N VAL A 83 -22.48 3.06 7.96
CA VAL A 83 -22.92 2.63 9.32
C VAL A 83 -22.25 3.47 10.40
#